data_AF-A0A849MDS9-F1
#
_entry.id   AF-A0A849MDS9-F1
#
_cell.length_a   1.000
_cell.length_b   1.000
_cell.length_c   1.000
_cell.angle_alpha   90.00
_cell.angle_beta   90.00
_cell.angle_gamma   90.00
#
_symmetry.space_group_name_H-M   'P 1'
#
loop_
_entity.id
_entity.type
_entity.pdbx_description
1 polymer ?
#
loop_
_entity_poly.entity_id
_entity_poly.type
_entity_poly.pdbx_seq_one_letter_code
_entity_poly.pdbx_strand_id
1 'polypeptide(L)'
;MKECNQCGKCCTKYGNGRLSATTGEIELWDIFNPDIYRYVKDGKIWMDPKTGEQLAQCPWLRKVPDKNIYTCDIYYDRPDDCKHYPVTIEQMITDECEMLEEKDLSKVKQAQQKLDNLMADSRPPFE
;
A
#
# COMPACT_ATOMS: atom_id res chain seq x y z
N MET A 1 4.48 -16.68 -9.00
CA MET A 1 3.86 -15.36 -8.87
C MET A 1 3.78 -14.69 -10.23
N LYS A 2 2.58 -14.18 -10.56
CA LYS A 2 2.28 -13.31 -11.72
C LYS A 2 2.21 -11.84 -11.30
N GLU A 3 2.10 -10.95 -12.28
CA GLU A 3 2.02 -9.50 -12.05
C GLU A 3 0.82 -9.09 -11.20
N CYS A 4 0.99 -7.98 -10.45
CA CYS A 4 -0.10 -7.35 -9.74
C CYS A 4 -1.15 -6.83 -10.73
N ASN A 5 -2.40 -7.23 -10.54
CA ASN A 5 -3.51 -6.83 -11.41
C ASN A 5 -4.33 -5.65 -10.85
N GLN A 6 -3.81 -4.98 -9.81
CA GLN A 6 -4.46 -3.82 -9.19
C GLN A 6 -5.87 -4.12 -8.64
N CYS A 7 -6.12 -5.32 -8.14
CA CYS A 7 -7.41 -5.70 -7.54
C CYS A 7 -7.81 -4.87 -6.30
N GLY A 8 -6.88 -4.13 -5.70
CA GLY A 8 -7.13 -3.20 -4.59
C GLY A 8 -7.27 -3.82 -3.20
N LYS A 9 -7.23 -5.16 -3.06
CA LYS A 9 -7.41 -5.85 -1.76
C LYS A 9 -6.49 -5.34 -0.66
N CYS A 10 -5.19 -5.21 -0.94
CA CYS A 10 -4.22 -4.65 0.01
C CYS A 10 -4.54 -3.18 0.35
N CYS A 11 -4.84 -2.35 -0.66
CA CYS A 11 -5.17 -0.95 -0.45
C CYS A 11 -6.44 -0.76 0.40
N THR A 12 -7.47 -1.58 0.19
CA THR A 12 -8.71 -1.53 0.99
C THR A 12 -8.52 -2.07 2.41
N LYS A 13 -7.64 -3.06 2.59
CA LYS A 13 -7.41 -3.71 3.89
C LYS A 13 -6.55 -2.88 4.83
N TYR A 14 -5.55 -2.18 4.29
CA TYR A 14 -4.59 -1.40 5.07
C TYR A 14 -4.80 0.12 4.97
N GLY A 15 -5.49 0.61 3.93
CA GLY A 15 -5.70 2.05 3.71
C GLY A 15 -6.64 2.73 4.72
N ASN A 16 -7.22 2.01 5.67
CA ASN A 16 -8.14 2.51 6.70
C ASN A 16 -7.42 2.99 7.98
N GLY A 17 -6.38 3.81 7.83
CA GLY A 17 -5.62 4.35 8.96
C GLY A 17 -4.65 3.37 9.62
N ARG A 18 -4.38 2.21 8.99
CA ARG A 18 -3.32 1.27 9.40
C ARG A 18 -1.97 1.57 8.78
N LEU A 19 -1.91 2.56 7.89
CA LEU A 19 -0.69 3.03 7.26
C LEU A 19 -0.06 4.14 8.08
N SER A 20 1.26 4.20 8.08
CA SER A 20 2.03 5.31 8.62
C SER A 20 2.88 5.99 7.54
N ALA A 21 3.34 7.20 7.85
CA ALA A 21 4.37 7.90 7.10
C ALA A 21 5.42 8.38 8.10
N THR A 22 6.67 8.40 7.69
CA THR A 22 7.76 8.98 8.48
C THR A 22 7.62 10.50 8.55
N THR A 23 8.25 11.12 9.55
CA THR A 23 8.27 12.59 9.67
C THR A 23 8.84 13.25 8.42
N GLY A 24 9.90 12.68 7.82
CA GLY A 24 10.51 13.24 6.61
C GLY A 24 9.58 13.20 5.39
N GLU A 25 8.80 12.14 5.21
CA GLU A 25 7.79 12.08 4.15
C GLU A 25 6.70 13.14 4.33
N ILE A 26 6.24 13.32 5.57
CA ILE A 26 5.24 14.32 5.92
C ILE A 26 5.76 15.74 5.64
N GLU A 27 7.00 16.04 6.04
CA GLU A 27 7.65 17.34 5.76
C GLU A 27 7.80 17.60 4.26
N LEU A 28 8.15 16.58 3.47
CA LEU A 28 8.22 16.70 2.01
C LEU A 28 6.84 16.98 1.41
N TRP A 29 5.78 16.34 1.91
CA TRP A 29 4.43 16.63 1.42
C TRP A 29 3.96 18.03 1.80
N ASP A 30 4.29 18.56 2.98
CA ASP A 30 3.95 19.94 3.35
C ASP A 30 4.50 20.95 2.34
N ILE A 31 5.72 20.72 1.86
CA ILE A 31 6.41 21.61 0.92
C ILE A 31 5.96 21.40 -0.53
N PHE A 32 5.92 20.14 -0.99
CA PHE A 32 5.80 19.82 -2.42
C PHE A 32 4.42 19.27 -2.82
N ASN A 33 3.69 18.69 -1.88
CA ASN A 33 2.41 18.04 -2.13
C ASN A 33 1.36 18.46 -1.07
N PRO A 34 1.02 19.76 -0.97
CA PRO A 34 0.10 20.27 0.06
C PRO A 34 -1.28 19.59 0.00
N ASP A 35 -1.62 19.08 -1.18
CA ASP A 35 -2.81 18.30 -1.41
C ASP A 35 -2.82 16.96 -0.66
N ILE A 36 -1.66 16.33 -0.50
CA ILE A 36 -1.48 15.12 0.32
C ILE A 36 -1.43 15.52 1.79
N TYR A 37 -0.63 16.55 2.09
CA TYR A 37 -0.41 17.03 3.46
C TYR A 37 -1.69 17.46 4.17
N ARG A 38 -2.71 17.96 3.45
CA ARG A 38 -4.00 18.32 4.07
C ARG A 38 -4.67 17.16 4.83
N TYR A 39 -4.32 15.91 4.52
CA TYR A 39 -4.81 14.71 5.20
C TYR A 39 -3.89 14.23 6.34
N VAL A 40 -2.95 15.07 6.77
CA VAL A 40 -2.05 14.81 7.90
C VAL A 40 -2.52 15.61 9.12
N LYS A 41 -2.56 14.95 10.28
CA LYS A 41 -2.83 15.61 11.57
C LYS A 41 -2.09 14.89 12.68
N ASP A 42 -1.37 15.63 13.52
CA ASP A 42 -0.61 15.11 14.66
C ASP A 42 0.33 13.94 14.28
N GLY A 43 0.97 14.03 13.11
CA GLY A 43 1.86 13.00 12.56
C GLY A 43 1.16 11.75 12.02
N LYS A 44 -0.18 11.71 12.02
CA LYS A 44 -0.98 10.62 11.43
C LYS A 44 -1.48 10.97 10.04
N ILE A 45 -1.67 9.97 9.21
CA ILE A 45 -2.12 10.13 7.82
C ILE A 45 -3.55 9.62 7.61
N TRP A 46 -4.16 10.14 6.56
CA TRP A 46 -5.57 9.91 6.18
C TRP A 46 -6.54 10.41 7.26
N MET A 47 -6.26 11.60 7.77
CA MET A 47 -7.11 12.33 8.69
C MET A 47 -8.03 13.24 7.86
N ASP A 48 -9.32 13.27 8.20
CA ASP A 48 -10.28 14.15 7.53
C ASP A 48 -9.86 15.62 7.74
N PRO A 49 -9.67 16.42 6.67
CA PRO A 49 -9.18 17.80 6.80
C PRO A 49 -10.17 18.75 7.49
N LYS A 50 -11.45 18.39 7.58
CA LYS A 50 -12.51 19.20 8.18
C LYS A 50 -12.75 18.82 9.64
N THR A 51 -12.86 17.52 9.93
CA THR A 51 -13.18 17.03 11.28
C THR A 51 -11.93 16.67 12.07
N GLY A 52 -10.84 16.32 11.38
CA GLY A 52 -9.63 15.78 11.98
C GLY A 52 -9.78 14.36 12.49
N GLU A 53 -10.84 13.64 12.09
CA GLU A 53 -11.07 12.24 12.43
C GLU A 53 -10.32 11.31 11.47
N GLN A 54 -10.03 10.08 11.91
CA GLN A 54 -9.40 9.08 11.03
C GLN A 54 -10.38 8.65 9.93
N LEU A 55 -9.96 8.75 8.67
CA LEU A 55 -10.74 8.23 7.56
C LEU A 55 -10.77 6.70 7.58
N ALA A 56 -11.94 6.14 7.27
CA ALA A 56 -12.13 4.70 7.13
C ALA A 56 -11.49 4.10 5.87
N GLN A 57 -11.00 4.93 4.94
CA GLN A 57 -10.36 4.51 3.71
C GLN A 57 -9.37 5.59 3.24
N CYS A 58 -8.33 5.17 2.51
CA CYS A 58 -7.37 6.08 1.89
C CYS A 58 -8.10 7.02 0.91
N PRO A 59 -7.95 8.35 1.06
CA PRO A 59 -8.65 9.35 0.24
C PRO A 59 -8.15 9.40 -1.21
N TRP A 60 -7.07 8.68 -1.53
CA TRP A 60 -6.45 8.64 -2.86
C TRP A 60 -6.72 7.36 -3.64
N LEU A 61 -7.40 6.40 -3.00
CA LEU A 61 -7.80 5.16 -3.64
C LEU A 61 -9.02 5.41 -4.54
N ARG A 62 -8.93 4.99 -5.80
CA ARG A 62 -10.01 5.10 -6.78
C ARG A 62 -10.38 3.72 -7.29
N LYS A 63 -11.68 3.46 -7.41
CA LYS A 63 -12.20 2.29 -8.13
C LYS A 63 -12.50 2.72 -9.57
N VAL A 64 -11.97 1.99 -10.54
CA VAL A 64 -12.29 2.25 -11.95
C VAL A 64 -13.73 1.77 -12.23
N PRO A 65 -14.60 2.61 -12.82
CA PRO A 65 -15.96 2.20 -13.16
C PRO A 65 -15.98 0.94 -14.04
N ASP A 66 -16.92 0.04 -13.76
CA ASP A 66 -17.16 -1.21 -14.50
C ASP A 66 -15.95 -2.16 -14.59
N LYS A 67 -14.90 -1.93 -13.79
CA LYS A 67 -13.71 -2.79 -13.70
C LYS A 67 -13.42 -3.14 -12.26
N ASN A 68 -12.87 -4.33 -12.04
CA ASN A 68 -12.35 -4.75 -10.74
C ASN A 68 -10.90 -4.28 -10.56
N ILE A 69 -10.64 -3.02 -10.86
CA ILE A 69 -9.32 -2.39 -10.81
C ILE A 69 -9.40 -1.16 -9.91
N TYR A 70 -8.36 -0.97 -9.10
CA TYR A 70 -8.16 0.21 -8.29
C TYR A 70 -6.89 0.95 -8.69
N THR A 71 -6.94 2.28 -8.66
CA THR A 71 -5.80 3.15 -8.91
C THR A 71 -5.51 4.03 -7.70
N CYS A 72 -4.27 4.49 -7.58
CA CYS A 72 -3.84 5.41 -6.54
C CYS A 72 -3.49 6.74 -7.19
N ASP A 73 -4.19 7.81 -6.83
CA ASP A 73 -3.94 9.15 -7.38
C ASP A 73 -2.58 9.72 -6.98
N ILE A 74 -1.96 9.15 -5.95
CA ILE A 74 -0.65 9.56 -5.41
C ILE A 74 0.39 8.44 -5.54
N TYR A 75 0.33 7.63 -6.60
CA TYR A 75 1.14 6.41 -6.71
C TYR A 75 2.65 6.62 -6.45
N TYR A 76 3.21 7.73 -6.89
CA TYR A 76 4.64 8.07 -6.68
C TYR A 76 4.91 8.73 -5.32
N ASP A 77 3.92 9.43 -4.77
CA ASP A 77 4.01 10.15 -3.50
C ASP A 77 3.37 9.37 -2.34
N ARG A 78 3.06 8.08 -2.52
CA ARG A 78 2.47 7.24 -1.48
C ARG A 78 3.44 7.08 -0.30
N PRO A 79 2.93 6.87 0.93
CA PRO A 79 3.79 6.55 2.06
C PRO A 79 4.62 5.30 1.80
N ASP A 80 5.85 5.26 2.32
CA ASP A 80 6.77 4.13 2.24
C ASP A 80 6.15 2.85 2.79
N ASP A 81 5.36 2.96 3.85
CA ASP A 81 4.61 1.82 4.38
C ASP A 81 3.71 1.20 3.31
N CYS A 82 3.04 2.01 2.48
CA CYS A 82 2.28 1.51 1.33
C CYS A 82 3.18 0.94 0.22
N LYS A 83 4.41 1.45 0.07
CA LYS A 83 5.39 0.94 -0.92
C LYS A 83 5.86 -0.47 -0.62
N HIS A 84 5.94 -0.82 0.66
CA HIS A 84 6.47 -2.10 1.10
C HIS A 84 5.54 -3.29 0.86
N TYR A 85 4.24 -3.05 0.66
CA TYR A 85 3.30 -4.14 0.42
C TYR A 85 3.40 -4.71 -1.01
N PRO A 86 3.36 -6.05 -1.17
CA PRO A 86 3.30 -7.06 -0.11
C PRO A 86 4.66 -7.39 0.52
N VAL A 87 4.65 -7.76 1.81
CA VAL A 87 5.88 -8.06 2.58
C VAL A 87 6.18 -9.57 2.62
N THR A 88 5.20 -10.39 3.00
CA THR A 88 5.40 -11.85 3.13
C THR A 88 4.41 -12.64 2.30
N ILE A 89 4.81 -13.85 1.87
CA ILE A 89 3.89 -14.79 1.21
C ILE A 89 2.73 -15.18 2.12
N GLU A 90 2.97 -15.32 3.43
CA GLU A 90 1.90 -15.62 4.40
C GLU A 90 0.86 -14.49 4.48
N GLN A 91 1.32 -13.23 4.44
CA GLN A 91 0.44 -12.07 4.32
C GLN A 91 -0.33 -12.11 3.00
N MET A 92 0.34 -12.38 1.87
CA MET A 92 -0.31 -12.50 0.57
C MET A 92 -1.39 -13.59 0.55
N ILE A 93 -1.17 -14.72 1.22
CA ILE A 93 -2.17 -15.79 1.37
C ILE A 93 -3.36 -15.28 2.20
N THR A 94 -3.08 -14.65 3.34
CA THR A 94 -4.10 -14.07 4.25
C THR A 94 -4.92 -12.97 3.58
N ASP A 95 -4.31 -12.25 2.64
CA ASP A 95 -4.93 -11.16 1.89
C ASP A 95 -5.57 -11.63 0.57
N GLU A 96 -5.53 -12.94 0.30
CA GLU A 96 -6.00 -13.55 -0.94
C GLU A 96 -5.43 -12.85 -2.17
N CYS A 97 -4.13 -12.55 -2.11
CA CYS A 97 -3.42 -11.82 -3.14
C CYS A 97 -3.44 -12.60 -4.44
N GLU A 98 -4.00 -11.98 -5.47
CA GLU A 98 -4.21 -12.64 -6.76
C GLU A 98 -2.91 -12.85 -7.52
N MET A 99 -1.78 -12.28 -7.10
CA MET A 99 -0.47 -12.55 -7.69
C MET A 99 0.01 -13.99 -7.45
N LEU A 100 -0.48 -14.65 -6.39
CA LEU A 100 -0.07 -16.01 -6.03
C LEU A 100 -0.61 -17.04 -7.03
N GLU A 101 0.24 -18.00 -7.38
CA GLU A 101 -0.07 -19.20 -8.16
C GLU A 101 0.09 -20.45 -7.28
N GLU A 102 -0.49 -21.59 -7.67
CA GLU A 102 -0.42 -22.85 -6.88
C GLU A 102 1.01 -23.27 -6.49
N LYS A 103 1.98 -23.03 -7.39
CA LYS A 103 3.40 -23.30 -7.13
C LYS A 103 3.99 -22.44 -5.99
N ASP A 104 3.45 -21.23 -5.79
CA ASP A 104 3.92 -20.33 -4.73
C ASP A 104 3.43 -20.82 -3.36
N LEU A 105 2.23 -21.40 -3.30
CA LEU A 105 1.63 -21.96 -2.09
C LEU A 105 2.36 -23.23 -1.62
N SER A 106 2.79 -24.07 -2.57
CA SER A 106 3.51 -25.32 -2.26
C SER A 106 4.99 -25.10 -1.95
N LYS A 107 5.56 -23.94 -2.32
CA LYS A 107 7.00 -23.62 -2.14
C LYS A 107 7.20 -22.22 -1.55
N VAL A 108 6.59 -21.97 -0.39
CA VAL A 108 6.55 -20.66 0.29
C VAL A 108 7.92 -19.98 0.39
N LYS A 109 9.00 -20.70 0.76
CA LYS A 109 10.36 -20.12 0.84
C LYS A 109 10.89 -19.61 -0.51
N GLN A 110 10.67 -20.37 -1.57
CA GLN A 110 11.08 -19.96 -2.93
C GLN A 110 10.21 -18.81 -3.44
N ALA A 111 8.92 -18.82 -3.10
CA ALA A 111 8.01 -17.74 -3.41
C ALA A 111 8.40 -16.45 -2.69
N GLN A 112 8.85 -16.52 -1.43
CA GLN A 112 9.32 -15.37 -0.66
C GLN A 112 10.57 -14.77 -1.32
N GLN A 113 11.56 -15.58 -1.67
CA GLN A 113 12.74 -15.11 -2.41
C GLN A 113 12.36 -14.44 -3.74
N LYS A 114 11.38 -14.99 -4.46
CA LYS A 114 10.87 -14.38 -5.69
C LYS A 114 10.17 -13.04 -5.41
N LEU A 115 9.39 -12.95 -4.33
CA LEU A 115 8.74 -11.71 -3.90
C LEU A 115 9.77 -10.65 -3.54
N ASP A 116 10.80 -11.00 -2.77
CA ASP A 116 11.83 -10.06 -2.36
C ASP A 116 12.61 -9.51 -3.56
N ASN A 117 12.89 -10.35 -4.57
CA ASN A 117 13.47 -9.88 -5.83
C ASN A 117 12.53 -8.93 -6.60
N LEU A 118 11.22 -9.20 -6.60
CA LEU A 118 10.23 -8.35 -7.26
C LEU A 118 10.09 -6.99 -6.56
N MET A 119 10.24 -6.96 -5.23
CA MET A 119 10.06 -5.78 -4.38
C MET A 119 11.37 -5.06 -4.04
N ALA A 120 12.49 -5.44 -4.66
CA ALA A 120 13.83 -4.94 -4.32
C ALA A 120 13.98 -3.42 -4.45
N ASP A 121 13.27 -2.80 -5.39
CA ASP A 121 13.27 -1.33 -5.56
C ASP A 121 12.41 -0.61 -4.49
N SER A 122 11.53 -1.34 -3.80
CA SER A 122 10.61 -0.78 -2.82
C SER A 122 11.02 -1.04 -1.38
N ARG A 123 11.65 -2.19 -1.08
CA ARG A 123 12.06 -2.57 0.29
C ARG A 123 13.20 -3.58 0.29
N PRO A 124 13.95 -3.71 1.41
CA PRO A 124 14.85 -4.84 1.60
C PRO A 124 14.10 -6.19 1.63
N PRO A 125 14.83 -7.30 1.40
CA PRO A 125 14.29 -8.64 1.57
C PRO A 125 13.74 -8.87 2.99
N PHE A 126 12.71 -9.69 3.10
CA PHE A 126 12.17 -10.11 4.39
C PHE A 126 13.05 -11.22 5.00
N GLU A 127 13.40 -11.10 6.28
CA GLU A 127 14.28 -12.04 7.01
C GLU A 127 13.56 -13.31 7.47
#